data_AF-T0FCZ6-F1
#
_entry.id   AF-T0FCZ6-F1
#
_cell.length_a   1.000
_cell.length_b   1.000
_cell.length_c   1.000
_cell.angle_alpha   90.00
_cell.angle_beta   90.00
_cell.angle_gamma   90.00
#
_symmetry.space_group_name_H-M   'P 1'
#
loop_
_entity.id
_entity.type
_entity.pdbx_description
1 polymer ?
#
loop_
_entity_poly.entity_id
_entity_poly.type
_entity_poly.pdbx_seq_one_letter_code
_entity_poly.pdbx_strand_id
1 'polypeptide(L)'
;MSTFPNQALLRSPNIPDLGASLKTVPEKIPIIISLIKLRSQNANSTFASLNIAAYVFYGGKLWLPYKDWEEVHAKKWKPDLVILATEQKEPLLKGVTSIEMIRFFDTNSEYTSILQTRGLKVWRKTKI
;
A
#
# COMPACT_ATOMS: atom_id res chain seq x y z
N MET A 1 11.57 21.14 17.25
CA MET A 1 10.40 20.24 17.39
C MET A 1 10.42 19.26 16.23
N SER A 2 10.42 17.95 16.52
CA SER A 2 10.59 16.90 15.51
C SER A 2 9.30 16.73 14.69
N THR A 3 9.41 16.90 13.37
CA THR A 3 8.35 16.77 12.35
C THR A 3 7.95 15.32 12.04
N PHE A 4 8.38 14.34 12.85
CA PHE A 4 8.03 12.95 12.64
C PHE A 4 6.94 12.49 13.64
N PRO A 5 5.79 12.00 13.14
CA PRO A 5 4.61 11.72 13.97
C PRO A 5 4.75 10.47 14.86
N ASN A 6 5.89 9.78 14.87
CA ASN A 6 6.11 8.60 15.71
C ASN A 6 7.60 8.42 16.04
N GLN A 7 7.95 8.44 17.33
CA GLN A 7 9.33 8.26 17.81
C GLN A 7 9.91 6.87 17.47
N ALA A 8 9.06 5.85 17.27
CA ALA A 8 9.50 4.53 16.85
C ALA A 8 10.12 4.52 15.43
N LEU A 9 9.78 5.51 14.59
CA LEU A 9 10.38 5.67 13.27
C LEU A 9 11.87 5.99 13.37
N LEU A 10 12.33 6.70 14.41
CA LEU A 10 13.74 7.03 14.61
C LEU A 10 14.65 5.80 14.83
N ARG A 11 14.06 4.63 15.12
CA ARG A 11 14.79 3.37 15.34
C ARG A 11 14.94 2.54 14.06
N SER A 12 14.35 2.97 12.94
CA SER A 12 14.53 2.26 11.68
C SER A 12 15.90 2.61 11.08
N PRO A 13 16.75 1.60 10.78
CA PRO A 13 18.12 1.82 10.32
C PRO A 13 18.20 2.59 8.98
N ASN A 14 17.08 2.70 8.26
CA ASN A 14 17.01 3.31 6.93
C ASN A 14 16.51 4.77 6.94
N ILE A 15 16.19 5.34 8.11
CA ILE A 15 15.62 6.71 8.21
C ILE A 15 16.62 7.81 7.84
N PRO A 16 17.90 7.74 8.22
CA PRO A 16 18.89 8.74 7.81
C PRO A 16 19.05 8.76 6.28
N ASP A 17 19.12 7.57 5.66
CA ASP A 17 19.21 7.42 4.20
C ASP A 17 17.93 7.87 3.49
N LEU A 18 16.76 7.62 4.10
CA LEU A 18 15.49 8.10 3.58
C LEU A 18 15.41 9.63 3.67
N GLY A 19 15.78 10.23 4.80
CA GLY A 19 15.86 11.69 4.97
C GLY A 19 16.83 12.34 4.00
N ALA A 20 17.95 11.69 3.70
CA ALA A 20 18.90 12.12 2.68
C ALA A 20 18.31 11.99 1.25
N SER A 21 17.57 10.91 0.96
CA SER A 21 16.89 10.72 -0.33
C SER A 21 15.68 11.65 -0.54
N LEU A 22 15.07 12.14 0.55
CA LEU A 22 13.92 13.05 0.49
C LEU A 22 14.31 14.48 0.13
N LYS A 23 15.59 14.86 0.29
CA LYS A 23 16.10 16.17 -0.15
C LYS A 23 16.14 16.32 -1.68
N THR A 24 15.99 15.24 -2.45
CA THR A 24 16.09 15.25 -3.92
C THR A 24 14.78 14.99 -4.67
N VAL A 25 13.63 14.81 -3.99
CA VAL A 25 12.42 14.29 -4.67
C VAL A 25 11.11 15.00 -4.31
N PRO A 26 10.86 16.22 -4.82
CA PRO A 26 9.57 16.90 -4.70
C PRO A 26 8.37 16.05 -5.16
N GLU A 27 8.58 15.18 -6.15
CA GLU A 27 7.53 14.38 -6.81
C GLU A 27 6.98 13.22 -5.96
N LYS A 28 7.74 12.73 -4.98
CA LYS A 28 7.33 11.59 -4.13
C LYS A 28 6.60 12.01 -2.85
N ILE A 29 6.66 13.29 -2.49
CA ILE A 29 6.04 13.84 -1.27
C ILE A 29 4.51 13.60 -1.25
N PRO A 30 3.75 13.85 -2.33
CA PRO A 30 2.29 13.63 -2.33
C PRO A 30 1.91 12.17 -2.11
N ILE A 31 2.71 11.23 -2.62
CA ILE A 31 2.50 9.79 -2.45
C ILE A 31 2.72 9.41 -0.98
N ILE A 32 3.81 9.88 -0.38
CA ILE A 32 4.12 9.61 1.04
C ILE A 32 3.01 10.15 1.96
N ILE A 33 2.54 11.39 1.72
CA ILE A 33 1.41 11.96 2.48
C ILE A 33 0.16 11.09 2.34
N SER A 34 -0.12 10.60 1.13
CA SER A 34 -1.25 9.69 0.88
C SER A 34 -1.10 8.38 1.65
N LEU A 35 0.08 7.75 1.62
CA LEU A 35 0.35 6.51 2.36
C LEU A 35 0.19 6.70 3.88
N ILE A 36 0.64 7.83 4.43
CA ILE A 36 0.45 8.18 5.85
C ILE A 36 -1.04 8.32 6.18
N LYS A 37 -1.81 9.01 5.33
CA LYS A 37 -3.27 9.13 5.51
C LYS A 37 -3.94 7.75 5.46
N LEU A 38 -3.55 6.89 4.53
CA LEU A 38 -4.08 5.53 4.40
C LEU A 38 -3.77 4.68 5.63
N ARG A 39 -2.58 4.81 6.21
CA ARG A 39 -2.21 4.15 7.46
C ARG A 39 -3.18 4.49 8.61
N SER A 40 -3.67 5.73 8.65
CA SER A 40 -4.61 6.18 9.70
C SER A 40 -6.04 5.66 9.52
N GLN A 41 -6.36 4.98 8.41
CA GLN A 41 -7.71 4.53 8.09
C GLN A 41 -8.20 3.28 8.86
N ASN A 42 -7.41 2.76 9.81
CA ASN A 42 -7.71 1.62 10.69
C ASN A 42 -8.42 0.47 9.97
N ALA A 43 -7.66 -0.25 9.14
CA ALA A 43 -8.09 -1.49 8.49
C ALA A 43 -7.62 -2.69 9.31
N ASN A 44 -8.48 -3.69 9.54
CA ASN A 44 -8.08 -4.91 10.26
C ASN A 44 -7.17 -5.77 9.37
N SER A 45 -7.34 -5.66 8.05
CA SER A 45 -6.58 -6.39 7.04
C SER A 45 -6.22 -5.51 5.84
N THR A 46 -4.94 -5.51 5.46
CA THR A 46 -4.41 -4.71 4.36
C THR A 46 -3.66 -5.59 3.36
N PHE A 47 -3.95 -5.41 2.07
CA PHE A 47 -3.16 -5.95 0.97
C PHE A 47 -2.39 -4.82 0.31
N ALA A 48 -1.06 -4.88 0.30
CA ALA A 48 -0.26 -3.76 -0.19
C ALA A 48 0.91 -4.20 -1.07
N SER A 49 1.22 -3.42 -2.11
CA SER A 49 2.44 -3.58 -2.90
C SER A 49 3.68 -3.64 -2.00
N LEU A 50 4.65 -4.48 -2.37
CA LEU A 50 5.80 -4.74 -1.49
C LEU A 50 6.55 -3.46 -1.11
N ASN A 51 6.78 -2.58 -2.09
CA ASN A 51 7.55 -1.35 -1.92
C ASN A 51 6.88 -0.31 -1.02
N ILE A 52 5.56 -0.41 -0.80
CA ILE A 52 4.79 0.55 0.02
C ILE A 52 4.26 -0.06 1.32
N ALA A 53 4.32 -1.38 1.45
CA ALA A 53 3.77 -2.15 2.58
C ALA A 53 4.24 -1.61 3.94
N ALA A 54 5.52 -1.29 4.08
CA ALA A 54 6.09 -0.75 5.32
C ALA A 54 5.50 0.61 5.75
N TYR A 55 5.01 1.41 4.80
CA TYR A 55 4.45 2.74 5.07
C TYR A 55 3.00 2.69 5.54
N VAL A 56 2.28 1.64 5.14
CA VAL A 56 0.83 1.50 5.37
C VAL A 56 0.51 0.49 6.46
N PHE A 57 1.51 -0.24 6.96
CA PHE A 57 1.33 -1.18 8.05
C PHE A 57 0.96 -0.50 9.37
N TYR A 58 -0.15 -0.93 9.97
CA TYR A 58 -0.59 -0.48 11.29
C TYR A 58 -1.39 -1.57 12.02
N GLY A 59 -0.71 -2.34 12.88
CA GLY A 59 -1.31 -3.19 13.92
C GLY A 59 -2.16 -4.39 13.48
N GLY A 60 -2.69 -4.40 12.25
CA GLY A 60 -3.52 -5.45 11.67
C GLY A 60 -2.73 -6.46 10.83
N LYS A 61 -3.45 -7.26 10.02
CA LYS A 61 -2.84 -8.28 9.14
C LYS A 61 -2.41 -7.64 7.81
N LEU A 62 -1.13 -7.75 7.45
CA LEU A 62 -0.58 -7.24 6.18
C LEU A 62 -0.20 -8.37 5.23
N TRP A 63 -0.73 -8.33 4.01
CA TRP A 63 -0.54 -9.33 2.96
C TRP A 63 0.10 -8.67 1.74
N LEU A 64 0.92 -9.44 1.02
CA LEU A 64 1.80 -8.96 -0.03
C LEU A 64 1.52 -9.69 -1.35
N PRO A 65 1.48 -8.99 -2.50
CA PRO A 65 1.16 -9.58 -3.80
C PRO A 65 1.90 -10.86 -4.17
N TYR A 66 3.22 -10.90 -4.04
CA TYR A 66 4.01 -12.06 -4.48
C TYR A 66 3.76 -13.35 -3.69
N LYS A 67 3.19 -13.24 -2.49
CA LYS A 67 2.96 -14.36 -1.59
C LYS A 67 1.48 -14.72 -1.50
N ASP A 68 0.64 -13.70 -1.46
CA ASP A 68 -0.72 -13.81 -0.96
C ASP A 68 -1.78 -13.58 -2.05
N TRP A 69 -1.36 -13.26 -3.28
CA TRP A 69 -2.26 -12.96 -4.37
C TRP A 69 -3.24 -14.09 -4.70
N GLU A 70 -2.80 -15.35 -4.72
CA GLU A 70 -3.68 -16.48 -5.08
C GLU A 70 -4.89 -16.60 -4.14
N GLU A 71 -4.69 -16.35 -2.85
CA GLU A 71 -5.75 -16.39 -1.84
C GLU A 71 -6.72 -15.21 -1.97
N VAL A 72 -6.20 -14.02 -2.33
CA VAL A 72 -7.00 -12.83 -2.67
C VAL A 72 -7.84 -13.08 -3.91
N HIS A 73 -7.20 -13.57 -4.98
CA HIS A 73 -7.81 -13.80 -6.28
C HIS A 73 -8.88 -14.89 -6.21
N ALA A 74 -8.63 -15.97 -5.45
CA ALA A 74 -9.60 -17.00 -5.14
C ALA A 74 -10.72 -16.54 -4.18
N LYS A 75 -10.72 -15.27 -3.74
CA LYS A 75 -11.68 -14.67 -2.79
C LYS A 75 -11.74 -15.36 -1.42
N LYS A 76 -10.75 -16.19 -1.10
CA LYS A 76 -10.62 -16.88 0.20
C LYS A 76 -10.19 -15.92 1.30
N TRP A 77 -9.44 -14.89 0.92
CA TRP A 77 -9.11 -13.78 1.80
C TRP A 77 -9.51 -12.45 1.17
N LYS A 78 -10.19 -11.62 1.96
CA LYS A 78 -10.82 -10.37 1.49
C LYS A 78 -10.31 -9.21 2.33
N PRO A 79 -9.22 -8.53 1.92
CA PRO A 79 -8.67 -7.39 2.65
C PRO A 79 -9.71 -6.30 2.82
N ASP A 80 -9.66 -5.59 3.95
CA ASP A 80 -10.46 -4.38 4.16
C ASP A 80 -9.90 -3.20 3.35
N LEU A 81 -8.58 -3.14 3.21
CA LEU A 81 -7.87 -2.09 2.49
C LEU A 81 -6.88 -2.69 1.49
N VAL A 82 -6.93 -2.20 0.25
CA VAL A 82 -6.03 -2.62 -0.83
C VAL A 82 -5.28 -1.41 -1.31
N ILE A 83 -3.95 -1.50 -1.41
CA ILE A 83 -3.09 -0.39 -1.81
C ILE A 83 -2.08 -0.93 -2.82
N LEU A 84 -2.22 -0.55 -4.09
CA LEU A 84 -1.34 -1.01 -5.17
C LEU A 84 -0.60 0.16 -5.82
N ALA A 85 0.70 -0.04 -6.08
CA ALA A 85 1.48 0.82 -6.94
C ALA A 85 1.12 0.55 -8.42
N THR A 86 0.90 1.61 -9.17
CA THR A 86 0.45 1.55 -10.57
C THR A 86 1.59 1.48 -11.59
N GLU A 87 2.71 2.14 -11.29
CA GLU A 87 3.86 2.29 -12.22
C GLU A 87 4.98 1.30 -11.93
N GLN A 88 4.93 0.59 -10.81
CA GLN A 88 5.99 -0.30 -10.37
C GLN A 88 5.59 -1.76 -10.58
N LYS A 89 6.50 -2.54 -11.16
CA LYS A 89 6.38 -4.00 -11.17
C LYS A 89 6.48 -4.48 -9.72
N GLU A 90 5.53 -5.31 -9.27
CA GLU A 90 5.65 -5.95 -7.96
C GLU A 90 6.93 -6.79 -7.91
N PRO A 91 7.87 -6.47 -7.02
CA PRO A 91 9.06 -7.29 -6.86
C PRO A 91 8.64 -8.71 -6.45
N LEU A 92 9.38 -9.70 -6.94
CA LEU A 92 9.18 -11.13 -6.64
C LEU A 92 7.90 -11.76 -7.22
N LEU A 93 7.03 -10.99 -7.88
CA LEU A 93 5.86 -11.50 -8.60
C LEU A 93 6.30 -11.99 -9.99
N LYS A 94 6.26 -13.31 -10.20
CA LYS A 94 6.80 -13.94 -11.43
C LYS A 94 5.78 -14.09 -12.57
N GLY A 95 4.50 -14.27 -12.27
CA GLY A 95 3.46 -14.58 -13.28
C GLY A 95 2.38 -13.52 -13.44
N VAL A 96 1.96 -12.89 -12.34
CA VAL A 96 0.88 -11.90 -12.31
C VAL A 96 1.48 -10.50 -12.46
N THR A 97 0.75 -9.60 -13.11
CA THR A 97 1.18 -8.19 -13.23
C THR A 97 0.36 -7.29 -12.31
N SER A 98 0.93 -6.15 -11.92
CA SER A 98 0.20 -5.12 -11.17
C SER A 98 -1.10 -4.70 -11.88
N ILE A 99 -1.11 -4.72 -13.22
CA ILE A 99 -2.26 -4.41 -14.07
C ILE A 99 -3.42 -5.40 -13.86
N GLU A 100 -3.11 -6.69 -13.76
CA GLU A 100 -4.11 -7.74 -13.54
C GLU A 100 -4.78 -7.58 -12.18
N MET A 101 -3.98 -7.32 -11.14
CA MET A 101 -4.50 -7.07 -9.79
C MET A 101 -5.36 -5.80 -9.75
N ILE A 102 -4.91 -4.72 -10.39
CA ILE A 102 -5.67 -3.48 -10.53
C ILE A 102 -7.03 -3.76 -11.20
N ARG A 103 -7.04 -4.50 -12.31
CA ARG A 103 -8.27 -4.85 -13.04
C ARG A 103 -9.22 -5.68 -12.18
N PHE A 104 -8.70 -6.63 -11.41
CA PHE A 104 -9.50 -7.42 -10.48
C PHE A 104 -10.24 -6.53 -9.48
N PHE A 105 -9.54 -5.60 -8.81
CA PHE A 105 -10.19 -4.72 -7.83
C PHE A 105 -11.07 -3.63 -8.47
N ASP A 106 -10.73 -3.15 -9.66
CA ASP A 106 -11.58 -2.20 -10.42
C ASP A 106 -12.94 -2.80 -10.80
N THR A 107 -13.01 -4.12 -11.03
CA THR A 107 -14.23 -4.82 -11.49
C THR A 107 -14.97 -5.56 -10.39
N ASN A 108 -14.40 -5.66 -9.18
CA ASN A 108 -14.99 -6.38 -8.07
C ASN A 108 -15.92 -5.47 -7.26
N SER A 109 -17.23 -5.74 -7.31
CA SER A 109 -18.27 -4.95 -6.61
C SER A 109 -18.15 -4.95 -5.08
N GLU A 110 -17.37 -5.86 -4.49
CA GLU A 110 -17.08 -5.86 -3.06
C GLU A 110 -16.11 -4.74 -2.65
N TYR A 111 -15.51 -4.03 -3.61
CA TYR A 111 -14.50 -3.02 -3.40
C TYR A 111 -14.91 -1.69 -4.04
N THR A 112 -14.68 -0.60 -3.32
CA THR A 112 -14.85 0.77 -3.82
C THR A 112 -13.50 1.44 -3.91
N SER A 113 -13.16 2.02 -5.07
CA SER A 113 -11.96 2.84 -5.22
C SER A 113 -12.08 4.12 -4.39
N ILE A 114 -11.10 4.39 -3.53
CA ILE A 114 -11.09 5.58 -2.65
C ILE A 114 -9.94 6.54 -2.98
N LEU A 115 -8.96 6.10 -3.77
CA LEU A 115 -7.88 6.95 -4.27
C LEU A 115 -7.33 6.37 -5.57
N GLN A 116 -7.23 7.22 -6.59
CA GLN A 116 -6.61 6.89 -7.86
C GLN A 116 -5.68 8.03 -8.28
N THR A 117 -4.40 7.72 -8.37
CA THR A 117 -3.34 8.64 -8.78
C THR A 117 -2.45 7.95 -9.83
N ARG A 118 -1.53 8.69 -10.44
CA ARG A 118 -0.57 8.12 -11.38
C ARG A 118 0.33 7.06 -10.76
N GLY A 119 0.66 7.15 -9.46
CA GLY A 119 1.57 6.23 -8.77
C GLY A 119 0.91 5.26 -7.77
N LEU A 120 -0.39 5.39 -7.51
CA LEU A 120 -1.09 4.63 -6.47
C LEU A 120 -2.57 4.45 -6.80
N LYS A 121 -3.08 3.25 -6.60
CA LYS A 121 -4.52 2.96 -6.53
C LYS A 121 -4.87 2.32 -5.18
N VAL A 122 -6.03 2.69 -4.66
CA VAL A 122 -6.51 2.23 -3.36
C VAL A 122 -7.97 1.88 -3.43
N TRP A 123 -8.31 0.73 -2.87
CA TRP A 123 -9.68 0.29 -2.69
C TRP A 123 -9.96 -0.02 -1.24
N ARG A 124 -11.21 0.20 -0.86
CA ARG A 124 -11.75 -0.21 0.43
C ARG A 124 -12.87 -1.20 0.21
N LYS A 125 -12.89 -2.27 1.01
CA LYS A 125 -13.99 -3.21 1.02
C LYS A 125 -15.27 -2.50 1.44
N THR A 126 -16.32 -2.67 0.64
CA THR A 126 -17.64 -2.13 0.94
C THR A 126 -18.16 -2.82 2.20
N LYS A 127 -18.51 -2.04 3.23
CA LYS A 127 -19.20 -2.59 4.41
C LYS A 127 -20.61 -2.96 3.97
N ILE A 128 -20.93 -4.24 4.04
CA ILE A 128 -22.32 -4.75 4.00
C ILE A 128 -22.89 -4.58 5.40
#